data_AF-A0A8C1XSJ6-F1
#
_entry.id   AF-A0A8C1XSJ6-F1
#
_cell.length_a   1.000
_cell.length_b   1.000
_cell.length_c   1.000
_cell.angle_alpha   90.00
_cell.angle_beta   90.00
_cell.angle_gamma   90.00
#
_symmetry.space_group_name_H-M   'P 1'
#
loop_
_entity.id
_entity.type
_entity.pdbx_description
1 polymer ?
#
loop_
_entity_poly.entity_id
_entity_poly.type
_entity_poly.pdbx_seq_one_letter_code
_entity_poly.pdbx_strand_id
1 'polypeptide(L)'
;MGKKQAGTGPLSRRPDNSAFKQQRLPAWSPSLTAQTVLPTFYILSLVCLFLGIWLFITVENTYELKVDYTNAGTCERCFDLRKHVIASKTACTCTVSFQVPKLFQGDVFFYYGLRNFHQNLRRYMDSRDDAQMVGRKNNLKAPSSYCAPFDFDANKVPIAPCGAVANSVFNDSLTVVYNPADGSEIQVPLYRKGIAWYTDKNVKFRNPPTNDTFTLQQAFEGTTRPLYWQRPVYELDDTNSNNNGFINDDLIVWMREAAFPNFKKLYGVLNRAQGPFTEGLPPGNYTLSINYSILCSMENRNGCKWKEMVQQHCQAFSFVTRPIKQLTNLHSHNMKSFFGYFWLNNSLKRLYLSVSILSVFFPSISRFCLDQ
;
A
#
# COMPACT_ATOMS: atom_id res chain seq x y z
N MET A 1 8.28 3.40 -53.05
CA MET A 1 8.05 4.78 -53.56
C MET A 1 9.03 5.04 -54.69
N GLY A 2 8.53 5.14 -55.93
CA GLY A 2 9.37 5.22 -57.13
C GLY A 2 10.24 6.48 -57.17
N LYS A 3 11.51 6.33 -57.55
CA LYS A 3 12.37 7.47 -57.92
C LYS A 3 11.77 8.10 -59.18
N LYS A 4 11.15 9.27 -59.05
CA LYS A 4 10.77 10.10 -60.19
C LYS A 4 12.01 10.38 -61.03
N GLN A 5 11.94 10.11 -62.33
CA GLN A 5 13.00 10.45 -63.28
C GLN A 5 13.28 11.97 -63.22
N ALA A 6 14.54 12.35 -63.09
CA ALA A 6 14.96 13.74 -63.13
C ALA A 6 14.78 14.24 -64.57
N GLY A 7 13.89 15.21 -64.79
CA GLY A 7 13.73 15.81 -66.12
C GLY A 7 15.05 16.37 -66.64
N THR A 8 15.25 16.42 -67.95
CA THR A 8 16.40 17.10 -68.58
C THR A 8 15.93 18.45 -69.08
N GLY A 9 16.10 19.47 -68.24
CA GLY A 9 15.81 20.86 -68.54
C GLY A 9 16.40 21.76 -67.44
N PRO A 10 16.55 23.08 -67.69
CA PRO A 10 17.24 24.00 -66.77
C PRO A 10 16.61 24.12 -65.37
N LEU A 11 15.42 23.54 -65.15
CA LEU A 11 14.70 23.51 -63.88
C LEU A 11 14.74 22.16 -63.13
N SER A 12 15.39 21.13 -63.66
CA SER A 12 15.32 19.78 -63.06
C SER A 12 16.18 19.57 -61.82
N ARG A 13 17.17 20.43 -61.61
CA ARG A 13 17.96 20.51 -60.37
C ARG A 13 17.32 21.45 -59.33
N ARG A 14 16.13 22.01 -59.60
CA ARG A 14 15.44 22.89 -58.66
C ARG A 14 14.84 22.04 -57.53
N PRO A 15 15.16 22.35 -56.25
CA PRO A 15 14.56 21.64 -55.14
C PRO A 15 13.03 21.84 -55.13
N ASP A 16 12.32 20.77 -54.80
CA ASP A 16 10.85 20.77 -54.76
C ASP A 16 10.32 21.89 -53.86
N ASN A 17 9.42 22.69 -54.43
CA ASN A 17 8.83 23.86 -53.78
C ASN A 17 7.63 23.48 -52.88
N SER A 18 7.87 22.62 -51.89
CA SER A 18 6.86 22.27 -50.88
C SER A 18 7.18 22.93 -49.53
N ALA A 19 6.13 23.29 -48.77
CA ALA A 19 6.27 23.95 -47.47
C ALA A 19 7.14 23.15 -46.48
N PHE A 20 7.11 21.81 -46.56
CA PHE A 20 7.95 20.93 -45.75
C PHE A 20 9.43 21.02 -46.16
N LYS A 21 9.74 20.87 -47.46
CA LYS A 21 11.12 20.87 -47.96
C LYS A 21 11.78 22.25 -47.89
N GLN A 22 10.97 23.30 -47.95
CA GLN A 22 11.43 24.68 -47.80
C GLN A 22 11.38 25.21 -46.36
N GLN A 23 11.00 24.38 -45.39
CA GLN A 23 10.90 24.77 -43.98
C GLN A 23 9.97 25.97 -43.73
N ARG A 24 8.92 26.09 -44.54
CA ARG A 24 7.87 27.13 -44.43
C ARG A 24 6.59 26.58 -43.82
N LEU A 25 6.70 25.54 -42.99
CA LEU A 25 5.55 25.06 -42.23
C LEU A 25 5.09 26.14 -41.26
N PRO A 26 3.77 26.29 -41.03
CA PRO A 26 3.27 27.18 -40.00
C PRO A 26 3.84 26.71 -38.65
N ALA A 27 4.65 27.57 -38.05
CA ALA A 27 5.28 27.33 -36.77
C ALA A 27 4.82 28.41 -35.80
N TRP A 28 4.49 28.01 -34.58
CA TRP A 28 4.29 28.94 -33.48
C TRP A 28 5.61 29.06 -32.71
N SER A 29 6.21 30.24 -32.76
CA SER A 29 7.45 30.59 -32.06
C SER A 29 7.14 31.64 -30.99
N PRO A 30 6.67 31.22 -29.80
CA PRO A 30 6.36 32.16 -28.74
C PRO A 30 7.63 32.86 -28.26
N SER A 31 7.59 34.19 -28.19
CA SER A 31 8.64 34.99 -27.55
C SER A 31 8.33 35.09 -26.05
N LEU A 32 9.23 34.54 -25.22
CA LEU A 32 9.13 34.61 -23.77
C LEU A 32 9.74 35.94 -23.29
N THR A 33 8.90 36.98 -23.25
CA THR A 33 9.25 38.28 -22.69
C THR A 33 8.68 38.42 -21.28
N ALA A 34 9.21 39.34 -20.48
CA ALA A 34 8.71 39.57 -19.12
C ALA A 34 7.19 39.84 -19.09
N GLN A 35 6.66 40.54 -20.10
CA GLN A 35 5.23 40.84 -20.21
C GLN A 35 4.36 39.60 -20.46
N THR A 36 4.88 38.57 -21.14
CA THR A 36 4.12 37.33 -21.38
C THR A 36 4.27 36.32 -20.25
N VAL A 37 5.40 36.36 -19.54
CA VAL A 37 5.74 35.40 -18.49
C VAL A 37 5.23 35.82 -17.10
N LEU A 38 5.19 37.12 -16.77
CA LEU A 38 4.71 37.57 -15.47
C LEU A 38 3.23 37.18 -15.21
N PRO A 39 2.28 37.38 -16.13
CA PRO A 39 0.89 36.99 -15.91
C PRO A 39 0.71 35.49 -15.69
N THR A 40 1.47 34.65 -16.41
CA THR A 40 1.37 33.19 -16.26
C THR A 40 1.85 32.74 -14.88
N PHE A 41 2.91 33.34 -14.35
CA PHE A 41 3.34 33.09 -12.97
C PHE A 41 2.32 33.54 -11.93
N TYR A 42 1.70 34.71 -12.09
CA TYR A 42 0.64 35.16 -11.16
C TYR A 42 -0.56 34.21 -11.16
N ILE A 43 -1.01 33.77 -12.34
CA ILE A 43 -2.11 32.82 -12.47
C ILE A 43 -1.74 31.48 -11.82
N LEU A 44 -0.55 30.94 -12.12
CA LEU A 44 -0.08 29.69 -11.54
C LEU A 44 0.03 29.78 -10.02
N SER A 45 0.57 30.88 -9.49
CA SER A 45 0.68 31.14 -8.06
C SER A 45 -0.68 31.14 -7.38
N LEU A 46 -1.68 31.79 -7.98
CA LEU A 46 -3.03 31.87 -7.43
C LEU A 46 -3.71 30.50 -7.43
N VAL A 47 -3.54 29.70 -8.50
CA VAL A 47 -4.05 28.32 -8.57
C VAL A 47 -3.38 27.45 -7.50
N CYS A 48 -2.05 27.50 -7.38
CA CYS A 48 -1.31 26.74 -6.37
C CYS A 48 -1.70 27.15 -4.94
N LEU A 49 -1.95 28.43 -4.69
CA LEU A 49 -2.40 28.92 -3.39
C LEU A 49 -3.77 28.36 -3.01
N PHE A 50 -4.75 28.41 -3.92
CA PHE A 50 -6.09 27.86 -3.64
C PHE A 50 -6.07 26.35 -3.46
N LEU A 51 -5.33 25.62 -4.30
CA LEU A 51 -5.15 24.17 -4.13
C LEU A 51 -4.43 23.83 -2.82
N GLY A 52 -3.42 24.62 -2.45
CA GLY A 52 -2.69 24.47 -1.19
C GLY A 52 -3.59 24.64 0.03
N ILE A 53 -4.40 25.70 0.07
CA ILE A 53 -5.36 25.96 1.15
C ILE A 53 -6.40 24.83 1.24
N TRP A 54 -6.95 24.40 0.11
CA TRP A 54 -7.90 23.27 0.09
C TRP A 54 -7.25 22.02 0.69
N LEU A 55 -6.10 21.59 0.14
CA LEU A 55 -5.42 20.38 0.61
C LEU A 55 -5.06 20.47 2.10
N PHE A 56 -4.59 21.63 2.56
CA PHE A 56 -4.26 21.85 3.97
C PHE A 56 -5.47 21.64 4.88
N ILE A 57 -6.62 22.26 4.56
CA ILE A 57 -7.86 22.09 5.34
C ILE A 57 -8.30 20.61 5.37
N THR A 58 -8.16 19.88 4.25
CA THR A 58 -8.52 18.45 4.22
C THR A 58 -7.61 17.57 5.07
N VAL A 59 -6.33 17.92 5.18
CA VAL A 59 -5.37 17.19 6.02
C VAL A 59 -5.63 17.46 7.50
N GLU A 60 -5.83 18.72 7.90
CA GLU A 60 -6.13 19.10 9.29
C GLU A 60 -7.45 18.50 9.80
N ASN A 61 -8.43 18.32 8.91
CA ASN A 61 -9.70 17.66 9.25
C ASN A 61 -9.59 16.13 9.39
N THR A 62 -8.43 15.54 9.11
CA THR A 62 -8.21 14.10 9.24
C THR A 62 -7.70 13.78 10.63
N TYR A 63 -8.46 12.99 11.39
CA TYR A 63 -8.07 12.60 12.75
C TYR A 63 -7.36 11.23 12.73
N GLU A 64 -6.17 11.16 13.33
CA GLU A 64 -5.37 9.94 13.49
C GLU A 64 -4.97 9.75 14.95
N LEU A 65 -5.22 8.55 15.51
CA LEU A 65 -4.73 8.14 16.83
C LEU A 65 -3.75 6.98 16.65
N LYS A 66 -2.60 7.02 17.34
CA LYS A 66 -1.58 5.97 17.30
C LYS A 66 -1.36 5.43 18.70
N VAL A 67 -1.43 4.11 18.84
CA VAL A 67 -1.19 3.40 20.10
C VAL A 67 0.00 2.47 19.88
N ASP A 68 1.14 2.78 20.51
CA ASP A 68 2.29 1.87 20.54
C ASP A 68 2.07 0.85 21.65
N TYR A 69 2.12 -0.43 21.29
CA TYR A 69 1.89 -1.54 22.21
C TYR A 69 3.16 -2.36 22.47
N THR A 70 4.32 -1.92 21.98
CA THR A 70 5.57 -2.68 22.11
C THR A 70 6.04 -2.78 23.56
N ASN A 71 6.08 -1.64 24.25
CA ASN A 71 6.56 -1.51 25.63
C ASN A 71 5.42 -1.10 26.58
N ALA A 72 4.16 -1.33 26.20
CA ALA A 72 3.01 -0.85 26.94
C ALA A 72 2.41 -1.95 27.83
N GLY A 73 2.23 -1.66 29.11
CA GLY A 73 1.53 -2.53 30.05
C GLY A 73 2.13 -3.94 30.14
N THR A 74 1.32 -4.96 29.90
CA THR A 74 1.74 -6.37 29.96
C THR A 74 2.46 -6.84 28.69
N CYS A 75 2.53 -6.00 27.65
CA CYS A 75 3.10 -6.37 26.35
C CYS A 75 4.63 -6.41 26.34
N GLU A 76 5.32 -5.73 27.26
CA GLU A 76 6.79 -5.74 27.35
C GLU A 76 7.32 -7.18 27.52
N ARG A 77 6.67 -7.97 28.40
CA ARG A 77 7.00 -9.39 28.59
C ARG A 77 6.81 -10.21 27.30
N CYS A 78 5.74 -9.93 26.56
CA CYS A 78 5.51 -10.59 25.27
C CYS A 78 6.59 -10.20 24.26
N PHE A 79 6.94 -8.92 24.18
CA PHE A 79 8.00 -8.43 23.30
C PHE A 79 9.35 -9.09 23.60
N ASP A 80 9.71 -9.24 24.88
CA ASP A 80 10.93 -9.93 25.28
C ASP A 80 10.94 -11.41 24.91
N LEU A 81 9.81 -12.11 25.08
CA LEU A 81 9.66 -13.50 24.62
C LEU A 81 9.86 -13.63 23.10
N ARG A 82 9.51 -12.60 22.32
CA ARG A 82 9.69 -12.57 20.86
C ARG A 82 11.09 -12.25 20.39
N LYS A 83 12.00 -11.84 21.29
CA LYS A 83 13.43 -11.70 20.97
C LYS A 83 14.12 -13.05 20.80
N HIS A 84 13.59 -14.10 21.43
CA HIS A 84 14.18 -15.44 21.40
C HIS A 84 13.32 -16.43 20.59
N VAL A 85 13.91 -17.04 19.55
CA VAL A 85 13.23 -17.98 18.63
C VAL A 85 12.62 -19.20 19.34
N ILE A 86 13.19 -19.63 20.48
CA ILE A 86 12.70 -20.79 21.24
C ILE A 86 11.42 -20.43 22.01
N ALA A 87 11.40 -19.25 22.63
CA ALA A 87 10.28 -18.73 23.42
C ALA A 87 9.16 -18.17 22.53
N SER A 88 9.44 -17.84 21.27
CA SER A 88 8.43 -17.32 20.33
C SER A 88 7.33 -18.33 19.96
N LYS A 89 7.44 -19.61 20.34
CA LYS A 89 6.36 -20.58 20.09
C LYS A 89 5.26 -20.53 21.15
N THR A 90 5.51 -19.95 22.32
CA THR A 90 4.49 -19.83 23.37
C THR A 90 3.48 -18.75 23.00
N ALA A 91 2.19 -19.01 23.21
CA ALA A 91 1.15 -17.99 23.05
C ALA A 91 1.35 -16.90 24.13
N CYS A 92 1.27 -15.63 23.73
CA CYS A 92 1.39 -14.50 24.66
C CYS A 92 0.31 -13.48 24.33
N THR A 93 -0.56 -13.24 25.30
CA THR A 93 -1.60 -12.23 25.20
C THR A 93 -1.26 -11.04 26.08
N CYS A 94 -1.53 -9.84 25.60
CA CYS A 94 -1.35 -8.62 26.35
C CYS A 94 -2.47 -7.63 26.06
N THR A 95 -2.67 -6.67 26.98
CA THR A 95 -3.74 -5.70 26.92
C THR A 95 -3.19 -4.29 27.11
N VAL A 96 -3.67 -3.36 26.29
CA VAL A 96 -3.31 -1.94 26.35
C VAL A 96 -4.57 -1.10 26.41
N SER A 97 -4.74 -0.34 27.48
CA SER A 97 -5.83 0.63 27.61
C SER A 97 -5.43 1.96 26.99
N PHE A 98 -6.31 2.56 26.20
CA PHE A 98 -6.12 3.88 25.60
C PHE A 98 -7.44 4.65 25.56
N GLN A 99 -7.35 5.97 25.51
CA GLN A 99 -8.52 6.84 25.47
C GLN A 99 -8.68 7.48 24.10
N VAL A 100 -9.91 7.50 23.60
CA VAL A 100 -10.32 8.23 22.40
C VAL A 100 -10.96 9.55 22.85
N PRO A 101 -10.29 10.70 22.66
CA PRO A 101 -10.78 11.97 23.20
C PRO A 101 -11.89 12.60 22.37
N LYS A 102 -12.00 12.25 21.08
CA LYS A 102 -12.96 12.82 20.12
C LYS A 102 -13.63 11.72 19.32
N LEU A 103 -14.91 11.91 18.98
CA LEU A 103 -15.64 11.04 18.08
C LEU A 103 -14.95 10.95 16.72
N PHE A 104 -14.56 9.75 16.30
CA PHE A 104 -14.13 9.51 14.93
C PHE A 104 -15.37 9.35 14.05
N GLN A 105 -15.71 10.38 13.29
CA GLN A 105 -16.90 10.39 12.44
C GLN A 105 -16.71 9.56 11.17
N GLY A 106 -17.73 8.76 10.82
CA GLY A 106 -17.81 8.03 9.56
C GLY A 106 -16.99 6.74 9.51
N ASP A 107 -16.39 6.45 8.36
CA ASP A 107 -15.62 5.22 8.15
C ASP A 107 -14.26 5.30 8.85
N VAL A 108 -14.06 4.43 9.85
CA VAL A 108 -12.81 4.30 10.60
C VAL A 108 -12.04 3.09 10.09
N PHE A 109 -10.77 3.33 9.74
CA PHE A 109 -9.85 2.33 9.24
C PHE A 109 -8.80 2.04 10.30
N PHE A 110 -8.60 0.76 10.58
CA PHE A 110 -7.65 0.26 11.54
C PHE A 110 -6.43 -0.24 10.79
N TYR A 111 -5.26 0.27 11.15
CA TYR A 111 -4.00 -0.11 10.54
C TYR A 111 -3.05 -0.67 11.60
N TYR A 112 -2.34 -1.74 11.27
CA TYR A 112 -1.13 -2.08 11.98
C TYR A 112 0.06 -1.41 11.29
N GLY A 113 0.99 -0.91 12.08
CA GLY A 113 2.18 -0.21 11.64
C GLY A 113 3.41 -0.89 12.19
N LEU A 114 4.38 -1.13 11.31
CA LEU A 114 5.70 -1.62 11.67
C LEU A 114 6.71 -0.49 11.46
N ARG A 115 7.62 -0.34 12.43
CA ARG A 115 8.74 0.58 12.35
C ARG A 115 10.04 -0.20 12.19
N ASN A 116 10.98 0.41 11.47
CA ASN A 116 12.28 -0.16 11.17
C ASN A 116 12.23 -1.54 10.45
N PHE A 117 11.18 -1.81 9.68
CA PHE A 117 11.04 -3.08 8.96
C PHE A 117 11.24 -2.87 7.45
N HIS A 118 12.42 -3.25 6.95
CA HIS A 118 12.86 -2.94 5.59
C HIS A 118 12.31 -3.91 4.53
N GLN A 119 11.01 -3.81 4.21
CA GLN A 119 10.41 -4.56 3.08
C GLN A 119 11.00 -4.17 1.72
N ASN A 120 11.56 -2.96 1.61
CA ASN A 120 12.10 -2.40 0.37
C ASN A 120 13.50 -2.90 0.02
N LEU A 121 14.08 -3.78 0.83
CA LEU A 121 15.38 -4.36 0.53
C LEU A 121 15.25 -5.30 -0.69
N ARG A 122 16.05 -5.07 -1.73
CA ARG A 122 15.97 -5.79 -3.00
C ARG A 122 15.85 -7.31 -2.84
N ARG A 123 16.70 -7.92 -2.01
CA ARG A 123 16.68 -9.37 -1.81
C ARG A 123 15.42 -9.86 -1.08
N TYR A 124 14.85 -9.05 -0.20
CA TYR A 124 13.59 -9.37 0.46
C TYR A 124 12.44 -9.25 -0.54
N MET A 125 12.36 -8.15 -1.30
CA MET A 125 11.34 -7.95 -2.34
C MET A 125 11.34 -9.02 -3.42
N ASP A 126 12.53 -9.44 -3.87
CA ASP A 126 12.69 -10.47 -4.89
C ASP A 126 12.31 -11.86 -4.34
N SER A 127 12.32 -12.08 -3.02
CA SER A 127 12.11 -13.38 -2.39
C SER A 127 10.63 -13.78 -2.28
N ARG A 128 10.02 -14.05 -3.44
CA ARG A 128 8.66 -14.58 -3.63
C ARG A 128 8.54 -15.27 -4.99
N ASP A 129 7.53 -16.12 -5.16
CA ASP A 129 7.18 -16.71 -6.46
C ASP A 129 5.78 -16.27 -6.90
N ASP A 130 5.72 -15.26 -7.78
CA ASP A 130 4.45 -14.75 -8.31
C ASP A 130 3.67 -15.82 -9.11
N ALA A 131 4.35 -16.78 -9.74
CA ALA A 131 3.69 -17.87 -10.46
C ALA A 131 3.06 -18.90 -9.50
N GLN A 132 3.67 -19.10 -8.32
CA GLN A 132 3.06 -19.87 -7.23
C GLN A 132 1.81 -19.17 -6.69
N MET A 133 1.88 -17.84 -6.46
CA MET A 133 0.76 -17.04 -5.93
C MET A 133 -0.44 -16.90 -6.89
N VAL A 134 -0.25 -17.19 -8.18
CA VAL A 134 -1.31 -17.33 -9.19
C VAL A 134 -1.92 -18.75 -9.20
N GLY A 135 -1.44 -19.66 -8.35
CA GLY A 135 -1.98 -21.01 -8.21
C GLY A 135 -1.51 -22.00 -9.29
N ARG A 136 -0.36 -21.75 -9.95
CA ARG A 136 0.17 -22.70 -10.95
C ARG A 136 0.70 -23.96 -10.28
N LYS A 137 0.14 -25.12 -10.63
CA LYS A 137 0.49 -26.43 -10.03
C LYS A 137 1.99 -26.77 -10.14
N ASN A 138 2.65 -26.39 -11.24
CA ASN A 138 4.08 -26.62 -11.43
C ASN A 138 4.92 -25.84 -10.40
N ASN A 139 4.59 -24.58 -10.15
CA ASN A 139 5.28 -23.71 -9.20
C ASN A 139 4.94 -24.01 -7.73
N LEU A 140 3.82 -24.70 -7.46
CA LEU A 140 3.54 -25.22 -6.12
C LEU A 140 4.54 -26.30 -5.71
N LYS A 141 4.87 -27.22 -6.62
CA LYS A 141 5.79 -28.34 -6.34
C LYS A 141 7.27 -27.98 -6.57
N ALA A 142 7.53 -27.07 -7.50
CA ALA A 142 8.86 -26.59 -7.85
C ALA A 142 8.88 -25.04 -7.79
N PRO A 143 9.06 -24.46 -6.59
CA PRO A 143 9.12 -23.01 -6.42
C PRO A 143 10.34 -22.40 -7.13
N SER A 144 10.25 -21.13 -7.50
CA SER A 144 11.35 -20.42 -8.16
C SER A 144 12.60 -20.28 -7.28
N SER A 145 13.78 -20.20 -7.90
CA SER A 145 15.05 -19.97 -7.20
C SER A 145 15.11 -18.64 -6.42
N TYR A 146 14.24 -17.68 -6.74
CA TYR A 146 14.15 -16.41 -6.01
C TYR A 146 13.67 -16.59 -4.57
N CYS A 147 12.89 -17.65 -4.29
CA CYS A 147 12.42 -17.96 -2.95
C CYS A 147 13.52 -18.47 -2.01
N ALA A 148 14.70 -18.83 -2.50
CA ALA A 148 15.78 -19.35 -1.66
C ALA A 148 16.20 -18.34 -0.57
N PRO A 149 16.41 -18.76 0.68
CA PRO A 149 16.42 -20.15 1.19
C PRO A 149 15.06 -20.66 1.73
N PHE A 150 13.97 -19.95 1.50
CA PHE A 150 12.61 -20.27 1.97
C PHE A 150 11.77 -20.95 0.88
N ASP A 151 12.42 -21.70 0.00
CA ASP A 151 11.82 -22.49 -1.08
C ASP A 151 11.46 -23.91 -0.62
N PHE A 152 12.29 -24.53 0.23
CA PHE A 152 12.06 -25.86 0.77
C PHE A 152 12.26 -25.92 2.29
N ASP A 153 11.53 -26.83 2.94
CA ASP A 153 11.76 -27.19 4.34
C ASP A 153 12.98 -28.13 4.49
N ALA A 154 13.38 -28.43 5.73
CA ALA A 154 14.48 -29.34 6.07
C ALA A 154 14.38 -30.71 5.38
N ASN A 155 13.15 -31.20 5.18
CA ASN A 155 12.84 -32.47 4.51
C ASN A 155 12.73 -32.35 2.97
N LYS A 156 13.17 -31.23 2.38
CA LYS A 156 13.08 -30.95 0.93
C LYS A 156 11.65 -30.91 0.37
N VAL A 157 10.66 -30.69 1.22
CA VAL A 157 9.26 -30.45 0.82
C VAL A 157 9.11 -28.97 0.42
N PRO A 158 8.50 -28.65 -0.74
CA PRO A 158 8.32 -27.27 -1.19
C PRO A 158 7.38 -26.50 -0.27
N ILE A 159 7.73 -25.25 0.02
CA ILE A 159 6.95 -24.36 0.90
C ILE A 159 5.91 -23.59 0.07
N ALA A 160 4.68 -23.50 0.56
CA ALA A 160 3.61 -22.70 -0.02
C ALA A 160 2.92 -21.82 1.06
N PRO A 161 2.98 -20.48 0.95
CA PRO A 161 3.73 -19.67 -0.01
C PRO A 161 5.25 -19.61 0.29
N CYS A 162 6.10 -19.69 -0.73
CA CYS A 162 7.56 -19.61 -0.57
C CYS A 162 8.07 -18.17 -0.44
N GLY A 163 9.28 -18.05 0.10
CA GLY A 163 10.03 -16.79 0.12
C GLY A 163 10.00 -16.04 1.45
N ALA A 164 10.94 -15.08 1.59
CA ALA A 164 11.11 -14.31 2.81
C ALA A 164 9.88 -13.45 3.12
N VAL A 165 9.25 -12.86 2.09
CA VAL A 165 8.08 -11.97 2.25
C VAL A 165 6.94 -12.71 2.93
N ALA A 166 6.57 -13.88 2.41
CA ALA A 166 5.51 -14.71 2.96
C ALA A 166 5.86 -15.25 4.36
N ASN A 167 7.11 -15.67 4.56
CA ASN A 167 7.54 -16.28 5.83
C ASN A 167 7.48 -15.30 7.01
N SER A 168 7.70 -13.99 6.79
CA SER A 168 7.61 -12.96 7.83
C SER A 168 6.26 -12.23 7.88
N VAL A 169 5.16 -12.88 7.51
CA VAL A 169 3.81 -12.31 7.57
C VAL A 169 3.46 -11.77 8.96
N PHE A 170 2.73 -10.66 9.01
CA PHE A 170 2.13 -10.17 10.24
C PHE A 170 0.99 -11.09 10.67
N ASN A 171 1.11 -11.67 11.86
CA ASN A 171 0.19 -12.69 12.38
C ASN A 171 -0.44 -12.34 13.73
N ASP A 172 -0.19 -11.15 14.28
CA ASP A 172 -0.83 -10.75 15.54
C ASP A 172 -2.33 -10.57 15.36
N SER A 173 -3.10 -11.12 16.30
CA SER A 173 -4.55 -10.91 16.33
C SER A 173 -4.87 -9.75 17.26
N LEU A 174 -5.45 -8.71 16.69
CA LEU A 174 -5.82 -7.48 17.38
C LEU A 174 -7.34 -7.45 17.57
N THR A 175 -7.79 -7.35 18.81
CA THR A 175 -9.20 -7.16 19.17
C THR A 175 -9.35 -5.88 19.99
N VAL A 176 -10.29 -5.04 19.59
CA VAL A 176 -10.57 -3.77 20.27
C VAL A 176 -11.88 -3.90 21.03
N VAL A 177 -11.85 -3.51 22.30
CA VAL A 177 -13.01 -3.52 23.20
C VAL A 177 -13.28 -2.09 23.63
N TYR A 178 -14.53 -1.67 23.53
CA TYR A 178 -15.02 -0.39 24.02
C TYR A 178 -15.54 -0.56 25.45
N ASN A 179 -15.06 0.30 26.36
CA ASN A 179 -15.40 0.30 27.78
C ASN A 179 -16.12 1.62 28.12
N PRO A 180 -17.45 1.71 27.87
CA PRO A 180 -18.29 2.81 28.32
C PRO A 180 -18.29 3.00 29.84
N ALA A 181 -18.70 4.19 30.28
CA ALA A 181 -18.79 4.55 31.70
C ALA A 181 -19.74 3.64 32.50
N ASP A 182 -20.70 2.99 31.83
CA ASP A 182 -21.66 2.06 32.43
C ASP A 182 -21.04 0.69 32.80
N GLY A 183 -19.76 0.47 32.47
CA GLY A 183 -19.00 -0.74 32.84
C GLY A 183 -19.27 -1.97 31.97
N SER A 184 -20.09 -1.85 30.91
CA SER A 184 -20.25 -2.91 29.91
C SER A 184 -19.03 -2.97 28.98
N GLU A 185 -18.54 -4.16 28.64
CA GLU A 185 -17.48 -4.33 27.65
C GLU A 185 -18.09 -4.71 26.29
N ILE A 186 -17.91 -3.85 25.29
CA ILE A 186 -18.48 -4.04 23.95
C ILE A 186 -17.36 -4.26 22.95
N GLN A 187 -17.29 -5.45 22.35
CA GLN A 187 -16.31 -5.71 21.29
C GLN A 187 -16.60 -4.85 20.07
N VAL A 188 -15.59 -4.13 19.58
CA VAL A 188 -15.68 -3.31 18.37
C VAL A 188 -15.70 -4.23 17.15
N PRO A 189 -16.79 -4.27 16.36
CA PRO A 189 -16.89 -5.16 15.22
C PRO A 189 -16.06 -4.62 14.04
N LEU A 190 -15.14 -5.44 13.54
CA LEU A 190 -14.26 -5.08 12.41
C LEU A 190 -14.58 -5.95 11.19
N TYR A 191 -14.76 -5.32 10.03
CA TYR A 191 -14.73 -5.99 8.75
C TYR A 191 -13.28 -6.28 8.35
N ARG A 192 -12.95 -7.57 8.34
CA ARG A 192 -11.67 -8.11 7.88
C ARG A 192 -11.70 -8.53 6.40
N LYS A 193 -12.89 -8.52 5.78
CA LYS A 193 -13.10 -8.89 4.37
C LYS A 193 -13.10 -7.64 3.49
N GLY A 194 -12.56 -7.76 2.29
CA GLY A 194 -12.55 -6.68 1.30
C GLY A 194 -11.58 -5.55 1.62
N ILE A 195 -10.57 -5.82 2.46
CA ILE A 195 -9.47 -4.89 2.76
C ILE A 195 -8.40 -4.87 1.66
N ALA A 196 -8.31 -5.94 0.86
CA ALA A 196 -7.41 -6.00 -0.28
C ALA A 196 -7.99 -5.28 -1.50
N TRP A 197 -7.09 -4.83 -2.39
CA TRP A 197 -7.51 -4.22 -3.65
C TRP A 197 -8.16 -5.24 -4.57
N TYR A 198 -9.18 -4.80 -5.31
CA TYR A 198 -9.92 -5.64 -6.24
C TYR A 198 -9.02 -6.36 -7.26
N THR A 199 -8.03 -5.66 -7.81
CA THR A 199 -7.07 -6.24 -8.78
C THR A 199 -6.19 -7.30 -8.14
N ASP A 200 -5.77 -7.09 -6.90
CA ASP A 200 -4.93 -8.05 -6.21
C ASP A 200 -5.72 -9.32 -5.93
N LYS A 201 -6.94 -9.18 -5.40
CA LYS A 201 -7.81 -10.31 -5.04
C LYS A 201 -8.33 -11.12 -6.22
N ASN A 202 -8.69 -10.46 -7.32
CA ASN A 202 -9.40 -11.13 -8.43
C ASN A 202 -8.52 -11.43 -9.66
N VAL A 203 -7.37 -10.78 -9.79
CA VAL A 203 -6.50 -10.91 -10.96
C VAL A 203 -5.13 -11.46 -10.57
N LYS A 204 -4.46 -10.84 -9.60
CA LYS A 204 -3.06 -11.15 -9.26
C LYS A 204 -2.91 -12.44 -8.46
N PHE A 205 -3.72 -12.63 -7.42
CA PHE A 205 -3.66 -13.78 -6.53
C PHE A 205 -4.78 -14.77 -6.85
N ARG A 206 -4.45 -16.06 -6.93
CA ARG A 206 -5.43 -17.13 -7.18
C ARG A 206 -5.02 -18.40 -6.45
N ASN A 207 -6.01 -19.10 -5.94
CA ASN A 207 -5.80 -20.46 -5.45
C ASN A 207 -5.56 -21.43 -6.62
N PRO A 208 -4.85 -22.54 -6.38
CA PRO A 208 -4.72 -23.59 -7.38
C PRO A 208 -6.10 -24.07 -7.85
N PRO A 209 -6.26 -24.40 -9.14
CA PRO A 209 -7.56 -24.79 -9.67
C PRO A 209 -7.97 -26.16 -9.08
N THR A 210 -9.09 -26.15 -8.35
CA THR A 210 -9.71 -27.32 -7.70
C THR A 210 -10.74 -28.02 -8.58
N ASN A 211 -11.19 -27.39 -9.68
CA ASN A 211 -12.22 -27.91 -10.61
C ASN A 211 -13.43 -28.52 -9.88
N ASP A 212 -13.86 -27.92 -8.76
CA ASP A 212 -14.98 -28.33 -7.90
C ASP A 212 -15.01 -29.80 -7.43
N THR A 213 -13.89 -30.51 -7.59
CA THR A 213 -13.75 -31.95 -7.32
C THR A 213 -12.91 -32.24 -6.09
N PHE A 214 -12.06 -31.29 -5.69
CA PHE A 214 -11.11 -31.44 -4.58
C PHE A 214 -11.21 -30.27 -3.59
N THR A 215 -10.97 -30.55 -2.31
CA THR A 215 -10.89 -29.51 -1.28
C THR A 215 -9.63 -28.65 -1.44
N LEU A 216 -9.63 -27.45 -0.86
CA LEU A 216 -8.45 -26.57 -0.91
C LEU A 216 -7.21 -27.24 -0.29
N GLN A 217 -7.39 -28.02 0.78
CA GLN A 217 -6.33 -28.79 1.41
C GLN A 217 -5.69 -29.80 0.44
N GLN A 218 -6.51 -30.54 -0.32
CA GLN A 218 -6.02 -31.47 -1.35
C GLN A 218 -5.29 -30.73 -2.48
N ALA A 219 -5.71 -29.51 -2.80
CA ALA A 219 -5.03 -28.70 -3.82
C ALA A 219 -3.57 -28.32 -3.41
N PHE A 220 -3.30 -28.25 -2.11
CA PHE A 220 -1.97 -27.98 -1.53
C PHE A 220 -1.22 -29.25 -1.11
N GLU A 221 -1.70 -30.44 -1.45
CA GLU A 221 -1.04 -31.69 -1.12
C GLU A 221 0.40 -31.75 -1.69
N GLY A 222 1.34 -32.19 -0.86
CA GLY A 222 2.76 -32.23 -1.20
C GLY A 222 3.51 -30.89 -1.02
N THR A 223 2.84 -29.88 -0.46
CA THR A 223 3.49 -28.64 0.01
C THR A 223 3.45 -28.55 1.53
N THR A 224 4.31 -27.72 2.11
CA THR A 224 4.33 -27.43 3.54
C THR A 224 4.17 -25.94 3.81
N ARG A 225 3.79 -25.60 5.05
CA ARG A 225 3.64 -24.21 5.48
C ARG A 225 5.01 -23.54 5.64
N PRO A 226 5.08 -22.20 5.60
CA PRO A 226 6.31 -21.48 5.91
C PRO A 226 6.78 -21.72 7.35
N LEU A 227 8.09 -21.57 7.58
CA LEU A 227 8.76 -21.98 8.82
C LEU A 227 8.21 -21.30 10.08
N TYR A 228 7.81 -20.03 9.98
CA TYR A 228 7.29 -19.26 11.12
C TYR A 228 5.77 -19.23 11.19
N TRP A 229 5.08 -19.94 10.29
CA TRP A 229 3.63 -20.02 10.31
C TRP A 229 3.16 -21.09 11.28
N GLN A 230 2.13 -20.76 12.07
CA GLN A 230 1.49 -21.72 12.98
C GLN A 230 0.49 -22.63 12.23
N ARG A 231 -0.21 -22.07 11.24
CA ARG A 231 -1.23 -22.73 10.44
C ARG A 231 -0.85 -22.72 8.96
N PRO A 232 -1.33 -23.67 8.16
CA PRO A 232 -1.10 -23.67 6.72
C PRO A 232 -1.95 -22.61 6.01
N VAL A 233 -1.59 -22.28 4.77
CA VAL A 233 -2.23 -21.20 3.99
C VAL A 233 -3.71 -21.43 3.68
N TYR A 234 -4.15 -22.68 3.65
CA TYR A 234 -5.54 -23.04 3.35
C TYR A 234 -6.47 -23.00 4.59
N GLU A 235 -5.94 -22.72 5.78
CA GLU A 235 -6.67 -22.62 7.07
C GLU A 235 -6.37 -21.29 7.79
N LEU A 236 -6.28 -20.18 7.03
CA LEU A 236 -5.98 -18.86 7.60
C LEU A 236 -7.20 -18.18 8.24
N ASP A 237 -8.39 -18.43 7.71
CA ASP A 237 -9.67 -17.88 8.13
C ASP A 237 -10.65 -19.03 8.43
N ASP A 238 -10.93 -19.24 9.72
CA ASP A 238 -11.87 -20.27 10.20
C ASP A 238 -13.34 -19.87 9.94
N THR A 239 -13.62 -18.58 9.74
CA THR A 239 -14.98 -18.04 9.63
C THR A 239 -15.51 -18.06 8.20
N ASN A 240 -14.62 -18.10 7.20
CA ASN A 240 -15.01 -17.99 5.81
C ASN A 240 -14.08 -18.78 4.88
N SER A 241 -14.60 -19.88 4.32
CA SER A 241 -13.87 -20.69 3.35
C SER A 241 -13.45 -19.92 2.10
N ASN A 242 -14.19 -18.88 1.70
CA ASN A 242 -13.89 -18.06 0.52
C ASN A 242 -12.74 -17.06 0.74
N ASN A 243 -12.18 -16.98 1.95
CA ASN A 243 -11.06 -16.10 2.30
C ASN A 243 -9.81 -16.90 2.71
N ASN A 244 -9.68 -18.13 2.21
CA ASN A 244 -8.56 -19.03 2.48
C ASN A 244 -7.65 -19.23 1.27
N GLY A 245 -6.42 -19.67 1.53
CA GLY A 245 -5.39 -19.85 0.50
C GLY A 245 -4.67 -18.53 0.16
N PHE A 246 -4.18 -18.43 -1.07
CA PHE A 246 -3.47 -17.25 -1.58
C PHE A 246 -4.38 -16.03 -1.75
N ILE A 247 -5.70 -16.23 -1.76
CA ILE A 247 -6.68 -15.14 -1.88
C ILE A 247 -7.09 -14.53 -0.53
N ASN A 248 -6.49 -14.97 0.58
CA ASN A 248 -6.74 -14.41 1.90
C ASN A 248 -6.38 -12.91 1.92
N ASP A 249 -7.32 -12.09 2.38
CA ASP A 249 -7.18 -10.63 2.34
C ASP A 249 -5.97 -10.12 3.16
N ASP A 250 -5.71 -10.69 4.34
CA ASP A 250 -4.58 -10.30 5.20
C ASP A 250 -3.23 -10.64 4.54
N LEU A 251 -3.15 -11.83 3.95
CA LEU A 251 -1.98 -12.26 3.20
C LEU A 251 -1.73 -11.33 2.01
N ILE A 252 -2.76 -11.00 1.23
CA ILE A 252 -2.62 -10.09 0.07
C ILE A 252 -2.13 -8.71 0.51
N VAL A 253 -2.70 -8.15 1.58
CA VAL A 253 -2.28 -6.86 2.13
C VAL A 253 -0.82 -6.90 2.57
N TRP A 254 -0.37 -8.02 3.15
CA TRP A 254 1.04 -8.21 3.52
C TRP A 254 1.96 -8.30 2.31
N MET A 255 1.61 -9.12 1.32
CA MET A 255 2.39 -9.39 0.09
C MET A 255 2.58 -8.16 -0.80
N ARG A 256 1.87 -7.05 -0.54
CA ARG A 256 2.19 -5.75 -1.14
C ARG A 256 3.32 -5.09 -0.36
N GLU A 257 4.55 -5.12 -0.87
CA GLU A 257 5.69 -4.55 -0.17
C GLU A 257 5.58 -3.04 0.03
N ALA A 258 6.00 -2.57 1.20
CA ALA A 258 6.10 -1.16 1.52
C ALA A 258 7.40 -0.55 0.97
N ALA A 259 7.32 0.69 0.49
CA ALA A 259 8.47 1.41 -0.06
C ALA A 259 9.44 1.94 1.03
N PHE A 260 8.95 2.10 2.27
CA PHE A 260 9.69 2.69 3.39
C PHE A 260 9.74 1.71 4.57
N PRO A 261 10.76 1.82 5.44
CA PRO A 261 10.89 0.94 6.62
C PRO A 261 9.80 1.16 7.68
N ASN A 262 9.24 2.36 7.71
CA ASN A 262 8.10 2.69 8.55
C ASN A 262 6.86 2.72 7.67
N PHE A 263 5.94 1.78 7.89
CA PHE A 263 4.73 1.70 7.08
C PHE A 263 3.55 1.24 7.90
N LYS A 264 2.35 1.46 7.35
CA LYS A 264 1.09 0.98 7.90
C LYS A 264 0.34 0.17 6.86
N LYS A 265 -0.32 -0.89 7.29
CA LYS A 265 -1.10 -1.81 6.46
C LYS A 265 -2.49 -1.94 7.06
N LEU A 266 -3.50 -2.02 6.20
CA LEU A 266 -4.89 -2.05 6.60
C LEU A 266 -5.17 -3.39 7.31
N TYR A 267 -5.65 -3.31 8.55
CA TYR A 267 -6.11 -4.46 9.33
C TYR A 267 -7.61 -4.65 9.13
N GLY A 268 -8.40 -3.59 9.27
CA GLY A 268 -9.85 -3.74 9.19
C GLY A 268 -10.56 -2.41 9.07
N VAL A 269 -11.85 -2.50 8.76
CA VAL A 269 -12.74 -1.33 8.69
C VAL A 269 -13.82 -1.49 9.75
N LEU A 270 -14.16 -0.42 10.46
CA LEU A 270 -15.24 -0.44 11.44
C LEU A 270 -16.56 -0.88 10.79
N ASN A 271 -17.22 -1.87 11.40
CA ASN A 271 -18.58 -2.20 11.03
C ASN A 271 -19.55 -1.27 11.75
N ARG A 272 -20.24 -0.42 10.96
CA ARG A 272 -21.21 0.58 11.46
C ARG A 272 -22.65 0.07 11.53
N ALA A 273 -22.89 -1.23 11.34
CA ALA A 273 -24.24 -1.80 11.30
C ALA A 273 -24.91 -1.89 12.68
N GLN A 274 -24.14 -1.90 13.77
CA GLN A 274 -24.63 -2.07 15.13
C GLN A 274 -24.27 -0.86 16.00
N GLY A 275 -25.19 -0.41 16.84
CA GLY A 275 -24.90 0.58 17.88
C GLY A 275 -23.91 0.00 18.90
N PRO A 276 -23.03 0.81 19.53
CA PRO A 276 -22.93 2.28 19.49
C PRO A 276 -22.10 2.86 18.32
N PHE A 277 -21.75 2.06 17.31
CA PHE A 277 -20.75 2.43 16.28
C PHE A 277 -21.32 2.98 14.97
N THR A 278 -22.62 3.34 14.94
CA THR A 278 -23.33 3.78 13.73
C THR A 278 -22.75 5.06 13.13
N GLU A 279 -22.41 6.03 13.97
CA GLU A 279 -21.82 7.31 13.57
C GLU A 279 -20.29 7.27 13.47
N GLY A 280 -19.67 6.17 13.90
CA GLY A 280 -18.23 5.95 13.92
C GLY A 280 -17.74 5.47 15.29
N LEU A 281 -16.51 5.81 15.67
CA LEU A 281 -15.92 5.36 16.95
C LEU A 281 -16.14 6.41 18.04
N PRO A 282 -17.01 6.16 19.05
CA PRO A 282 -17.33 7.14 20.08
C PRO A 282 -16.12 7.52 20.95
N PRO A 283 -16.16 8.70 21.59
CA PRO A 283 -15.16 9.05 22.59
C PRO A 283 -15.35 8.19 23.84
N GLY A 284 -14.24 7.78 24.45
CA GLY A 284 -14.27 6.95 25.65
C GLY A 284 -13.01 6.11 25.84
N ASN A 285 -13.08 5.17 26.77
CA ASN A 285 -11.98 4.27 27.08
C ASN A 285 -12.09 3.01 26.24
N TYR A 286 -10.95 2.58 25.70
CA TYR A 286 -10.84 1.39 24.89
C TYR A 286 -9.71 0.52 25.41
N THR A 287 -9.88 -0.79 25.23
CA THR A 287 -8.85 -1.78 25.53
C THR A 287 -8.51 -2.53 24.25
N LEU A 288 -7.24 -2.51 23.88
CA LEU A 288 -6.69 -3.30 22.80
C LEU A 288 -6.13 -4.60 23.39
N SER A 289 -6.77 -5.73 23.07
CA SER A 289 -6.29 -7.07 23.40
C SER A 289 -5.53 -7.64 22.20
N ILE A 290 -4.31 -8.10 22.45
CA ILE A 290 -3.34 -8.48 21.42
C ILE A 290 -2.89 -9.90 21.71
N ASN A 291 -3.03 -10.79 20.73
CA ASN A 291 -2.29 -12.04 20.71
C ASN A 291 -1.00 -11.82 19.95
N TYR A 292 0.08 -11.64 20.71
CA TYR A 292 1.40 -11.32 20.20
C TYR A 292 2.02 -12.61 19.66
N SER A 293 2.26 -12.69 18.36
CA SER A 293 2.75 -13.88 17.66
C SER A 293 3.90 -13.61 16.67
N ILE A 294 4.07 -12.37 16.23
CA ILE A 294 5.13 -11.98 15.30
C ILE A 294 6.51 -12.01 15.97
N LEU A 295 7.52 -12.39 15.20
CA LEU A 295 8.93 -12.44 15.63
C LEU A 295 9.60 -11.09 15.45
N CYS A 296 10.18 -10.54 16.53
CA CYS A 296 10.85 -9.24 16.50
C CYS A 296 12.35 -9.32 16.20
N SER A 297 13.00 -10.45 16.47
CA SER A 297 14.42 -10.66 16.21
C SER A 297 14.68 -12.01 15.55
N MET A 298 15.41 -12.02 14.43
CA MET A 298 16.05 -13.21 13.90
C MET A 298 17.51 -13.24 14.31
N GLU A 299 17.77 -13.49 15.59
CA GLU A 299 19.12 -13.77 16.06
C GLU A 299 19.34 -15.29 16.15
N ASN A 300 20.44 -15.73 15.54
CA ASN A 300 21.02 -17.09 15.49
C ASN A 300 20.49 -18.07 14.42
N ARG A 301 21.19 -18.09 13.27
CA ARG A 301 21.94 -19.29 12.81
C ARG A 301 23.20 -18.89 12.03
N ASN A 302 24.30 -19.58 12.31
CA ASN A 302 25.64 -19.35 11.79
C ASN A 302 25.66 -19.26 10.24
N GLY A 303 26.17 -18.15 9.71
CA GLY A 303 26.29 -17.89 8.27
C GLY A 303 25.95 -16.44 7.89
N CYS A 304 26.89 -15.53 8.14
CA CYS A 304 26.74 -14.10 7.83
C CYS A 304 26.52 -13.84 6.33
N LYS A 305 25.28 -13.54 5.93
CA LYS A 305 24.94 -12.69 4.77
C LYS A 305 23.54 -12.04 4.82
N TRP A 306 22.73 -12.40 5.83
CA TRP A 306 21.32 -11.98 5.97
C TRP A 306 21.00 -11.39 7.36
N LYS A 307 22.01 -11.24 8.23
CA LYS A 307 21.86 -10.85 9.64
C LYS A 307 21.33 -9.42 9.86
N GLU A 308 21.36 -8.57 8.83
CA GLU A 308 20.93 -7.16 8.87
C GLU A 308 19.53 -6.91 8.29
N MET A 309 18.82 -7.92 7.78
CA MET A 309 17.66 -7.68 6.92
C MET A 309 16.32 -7.56 7.66
N VAL A 310 16.22 -7.97 8.92
CA VAL A 310 14.97 -7.96 9.69
C VAL A 310 15.24 -7.64 11.16
N GLN A 311 15.45 -6.38 11.47
CA GLN A 311 15.51 -5.88 12.85
C GLN A 311 14.26 -5.03 13.12
N GLN A 312 13.19 -5.64 13.64
CA GLN A 312 11.95 -4.93 13.96
C GLN A 312 12.14 -4.11 15.23
N HIS A 313 11.92 -2.80 15.18
CA HIS A 313 11.90 -1.93 16.35
C HIS A 313 10.62 -1.11 16.29
N CYS A 314 9.66 -1.45 17.17
CA CYS A 314 8.36 -0.83 17.39
C CYS A 314 7.22 -1.25 16.45
N GLN A 315 6.10 -1.60 17.08
CA GLN A 315 4.82 -1.92 16.45
C GLN A 315 3.76 -0.95 16.99
N ALA A 316 3.07 -0.26 16.09
CA ALA A 316 2.07 0.72 16.44
C ALA A 316 0.75 0.38 15.76
N PHE A 317 -0.36 0.45 16.49
CA PHE A 317 -1.69 0.34 15.93
C PHE A 317 -2.25 1.75 15.73
N SER A 318 -2.68 2.05 14.51
CA SER A 318 -3.15 3.38 14.13
C SER A 318 -4.62 3.35 13.68
N PHE A 319 -5.39 4.31 14.14
CA PHE A 319 -6.78 4.56 13.77
C PHE A 319 -6.81 5.78 12.87
N VAL A 320 -7.45 5.68 11.72
CA VAL A 320 -7.51 6.79 10.75
C VAL A 320 -8.93 6.93 10.23
N THR A 321 -9.51 8.12 10.31
CA THR A 321 -10.73 8.45 9.56
C THR A 321 -10.41 9.01 8.18
N ARG A 322 -11.37 8.93 7.25
CA ARG A 322 -11.32 9.77 6.06
C ARG A 322 -11.72 11.21 6.43
N PRO A 323 -11.21 12.23 5.71
CA PRO A 323 -11.75 13.57 5.84
C PRO A 323 -13.27 13.55 5.55
N ILE A 324 -14.01 14.28 6.38
CA ILE A 324 -15.47 14.38 6.31
C ILE A 324 -15.87 14.82 4.89
N LYS A 325 -16.73 14.03 4.22
CA LYS A 325 -17.43 14.47 3.00
C LYS A 325 -18.46 15.54 3.38
N GLN A 326 -18.04 16.76 3.70
CA GLN A 326 -18.97 17.81 4.13
C GLN A 326 -19.49 18.69 2.99
N LEU A 327 -19.13 18.45 1.72
CA LEU A 327 -19.58 19.30 0.60
C LEU A 327 -19.83 18.50 -0.69
N THR A 328 -20.76 17.53 -0.67
CA THR A 328 -21.36 16.98 -1.91
C THR A 328 -22.79 17.44 -2.17
N ASN A 329 -23.32 18.40 -1.40
CA ASN A 329 -24.68 18.94 -1.57
C ASN A 329 -24.77 20.41 -1.97
N LEU A 330 -23.67 21.05 -2.42
CA LEU A 330 -23.76 22.32 -3.16
C LEU A 330 -23.45 22.10 -4.64
N HIS A 331 -24.53 22.04 -5.44
CA HIS A 331 -24.57 22.39 -6.86
C HIS A 331 -23.66 21.57 -7.81
N SER A 332 -24.04 20.32 -8.09
CA SER A 332 -23.46 19.51 -9.18
C SER A 332 -23.85 19.95 -10.60
N HIS A 333 -24.70 20.99 -10.74
CA HIS A 333 -25.20 21.45 -12.04
C HIS A 333 -24.34 22.52 -12.74
N ASN A 334 -23.43 23.22 -12.05
CA ASN A 334 -22.65 24.32 -12.65
C ASN A 334 -21.17 24.01 -12.98
N MET A 335 -20.58 22.93 -12.44
CA MET A 335 -19.19 22.57 -12.77
C MET A 335 -19.01 21.88 -14.13
N LYS A 336 -20.06 21.26 -14.68
CA LYS A 336 -20.01 20.63 -16.01
C LYS A 336 -19.88 21.66 -17.15
N SER A 337 -20.33 22.89 -16.94
CA SER A 337 -20.20 23.96 -17.94
C SER A 337 -18.77 24.53 -17.99
N PHE A 338 -18.09 24.62 -16.84
CA PHE A 338 -16.76 25.24 -16.76
C PHE A 338 -15.63 24.35 -17.34
N PHE A 339 -15.76 23.02 -17.22
CA PHE A 339 -14.78 22.08 -17.77
C PHE A 339 -15.04 21.70 -19.24
N GLY A 340 -16.27 21.87 -19.75
CA GLY A 340 -16.62 21.54 -21.14
C GLY A 340 -16.04 22.49 -22.19
N TYR A 341 -15.82 23.76 -21.84
CA TYR A 341 -15.30 24.76 -22.78
C TYR A 341 -13.77 24.69 -23.00
N PHE A 342 -13.04 24.01 -22.13
CA PHE A 342 -11.57 23.92 -22.23
C PHE A 342 -11.08 22.77 -23.14
N TRP A 343 -11.98 21.93 -23.63
CA TRP A 343 -11.65 20.69 -24.36
C TRP A 343 -11.95 20.72 -25.87
N LEU A 344 -12.11 21.91 -26.46
CA LEU A 344 -12.44 22.05 -27.89
C LEU A 344 -11.45 22.86 -28.73
N ASN A 345 -10.25 23.15 -28.22
CA ASN A 345 -9.23 23.82 -29.02
C ASN A 345 -7.96 22.98 -29.21
N ASN A 346 -7.78 22.52 -30.45
CA ASN A 346 -6.78 21.55 -30.90
C ASN A 346 -5.33 22.09 -30.93
N SER A 347 -5.04 23.19 -30.22
CA SER A 347 -3.75 23.91 -30.28
C SER A 347 -2.83 23.70 -29.08
N LEU A 348 -3.28 23.00 -28.02
CA LEU A 348 -2.51 22.82 -26.78
C LEU A 348 -1.58 21.59 -26.74
N LYS A 349 -1.54 20.77 -27.79
CA LYS A 349 -0.68 19.57 -27.84
C LYS A 349 0.83 19.85 -27.98
N ARG A 350 1.27 21.10 -28.23
CA ARG A 350 2.70 21.43 -28.38
C ARG A 350 3.37 22.06 -27.15
N LEU A 351 2.63 22.38 -26.09
CA LEU A 351 3.22 22.98 -24.87
C LEU A 351 3.73 21.95 -23.85
N TYR A 352 3.42 20.67 -24.03
CA TYR A 352 3.75 19.62 -23.05
C TYR A 352 5.21 19.14 -23.08
N LEU A 353 6.03 19.58 -24.05
CA LEU A 353 7.44 19.18 -24.13
C LEU A 353 8.41 20.16 -23.47
N SER A 354 7.98 21.35 -23.04
CA SER A 354 8.87 22.38 -22.47
C SER A 354 8.87 22.46 -20.94
N VAL A 355 8.01 21.69 -20.25
CA VAL A 355 7.96 21.68 -18.77
C VAL A 355 9.01 20.75 -18.15
N SER A 356 9.66 19.88 -18.94
CA SER A 356 10.66 18.93 -18.45
C SER A 356 12.09 19.49 -18.28
N ILE A 357 12.31 20.80 -18.48
CA ILE A 357 13.64 21.43 -18.41
C ILE A 357 13.80 22.34 -17.18
N LEU A 358 12.74 22.61 -16.41
CA LEU A 358 12.79 23.50 -15.24
C LEU A 358 13.18 22.84 -13.91
N SER A 359 13.58 21.56 -13.92
CA SER A 359 14.06 20.85 -12.72
C SER A 359 15.57 20.99 -12.44
N VAL A 360 16.29 21.87 -13.15
CA VAL A 360 17.77 22.00 -13.04
C VAL A 360 18.24 23.29 -12.35
N PHE A 361 17.34 24.21 -11.99
CA PHE A 361 17.72 25.51 -11.39
C PHE A 361 17.06 25.79 -10.04
N PHE A 362 17.27 24.93 -9.03
CA PHE A 362 17.21 25.34 -7.61
C PHE A 362 17.97 24.32 -6.74
N PRO A 363 19.29 24.48 -6.51
CA PRO A 363 19.91 23.98 -5.31
C PRO A 363 19.78 25.05 -4.21
N SER A 364 19.49 24.64 -2.97
CA SER A 364 19.47 25.46 -1.75
C SER A 364 18.09 26.05 -1.37
N ILE A 365 17.28 25.25 -0.67
CA ILE A 365 16.47 25.59 0.53
C ILE A 365 16.11 24.24 1.16
N SER A 366 17.06 23.65 1.88
CA SER A 366 16.84 22.47 2.72
C SER A 366 17.87 22.47 3.84
N ARG A 367 17.76 23.46 4.72
CA ARG A 367 18.49 23.52 6.00
C ARG A 367 17.78 24.25 7.15
N PHE A 368 16.47 24.46 7.05
CA PHE A 368 15.67 25.04 8.13
C PHE A 368 14.43 24.18 8.33
N CYS A 369 14.57 23.13 9.15
CA CYS A 369 13.54 22.41 9.92
C CYS A 369 14.17 21.13 10.46
N LEU A 370 15.28 21.29 11.18
CA LEU A 370 15.81 20.38 12.18
C LEU A 370 16.13 21.31 13.34
N ASP A 371 15.18 21.43 14.26
CA ASP A 371 15.26 21.90 15.65
C ASP A 371 13.91 22.52 16.05
N GLN A 372 12.98 21.65 16.44
CA GLN A 372 12.16 21.76 17.65
C GLN A 372 11.36 20.48 17.89
#